data_AF-E1RIN8-F1
#
_entry.id   AF-E1RIN8-F1
#
_cell.length_a   1.000
_cell.length_b   1.000
_cell.length_c   1.000
_cell.angle_alpha   90.00
_cell.angle_beta   90.00
_cell.angle_gamma   90.00
#
_symmetry.space_group_name_H-M   'P 1'
#
loop_
_entity.id
_entity.type
_entity.pdbx_description
1 polymer ?
#
loop_
_entity_poly.entity_id
_entity_poly.type
_entity_poly.pdbx_seq_one_letter_code
_entity_poly.pdbx_strand_id
1 'polypeptide(L)'
;MDNVKKWIPILIITFFMGLLAGYFLPVQSDQGEEAVINTCPANVTDLTALNVALNDSRVIEFLENKSIDSIKFSGIGFDERYNYSIQIEFYLSDSEADTCLSSPRMFVKINNSCMIYSAYRPYPSYIPGCKS
;
A
#
# COMPACT_ATOMS: atom_id res chain seq x y z
N MET A 1 60.04 -27.64 26.20
CA MET A 1 59.45 -26.72 25.19
C MET A 1 58.08 -27.30 24.81
N ASP A 2 57.18 -27.45 25.80
CA ASP A 2 56.05 -28.38 25.70
C ASP A 2 54.72 -27.80 26.21
N ASN A 3 54.74 -26.59 26.75
CA ASN A 3 53.55 -25.91 27.27
C ASN A 3 52.82 -25.09 26.20
N VAL A 4 53.36 -24.90 25.00
CA VAL A 4 52.71 -24.12 23.94
C VAL A 4 51.80 -25.01 23.06
N LYS A 5 52.09 -26.31 22.99
CA LYS A 5 51.36 -27.28 22.14
C LYS A 5 50.06 -27.80 22.75
N LYS A 6 49.88 -27.64 24.07
CA LYS A 6 48.70 -28.12 24.83
C LYS A 6 47.50 -27.16 24.82
N TRP A 7 47.71 -25.89 24.44
CA TRP A 7 46.65 -24.86 24.45
C TRP A 7 46.04 -24.59 23.07
N ILE A 8 46.68 -25.06 22.00
CA ILE A 8 46.20 -24.94 20.63
C ILE A 8 44.83 -25.62 20.40
N PRO A 9 44.54 -26.83 20.94
CA PRO A 9 43.21 -27.42 20.73
C PRO A 9 42.09 -26.75 21.55
N ILE A 10 42.43 -26.02 22.61
CA ILE A 10 41.44 -25.32 23.47
C ILE A 10 40.97 -24.03 22.80
N LEU A 11 41.87 -23.31 22.11
CA LEU A 11 41.54 -22.06 21.41
C LEU A 11 40.59 -22.25 20.22
N ILE A 12 40.62 -23.40 19.56
CA ILE A 12 39.75 -23.70 18.42
C ILE A 12 38.30 -23.98 18.88
N ILE A 13 38.12 -24.65 20.02
CA ILE A 13 36.77 -24.99 20.55
C ILE A 13 36.03 -23.73 21.03
N THR A 14 36.73 -22.76 21.61
CA THR A 14 36.13 -21.48 22.01
C THR A 14 35.71 -20.61 20.83
N PHE A 15 36.36 -20.75 19.67
CA PHE A 15 36.02 -19.97 18.47
C PHE A 15 34.69 -20.42 17.83
N PHE A 16 34.33 -21.70 17.91
CA PHE A 16 33.07 -22.22 17.37
C PHE A 16 31.86 -22.06 18.31
N MET A 17 32.08 -21.94 19.63
CA MET A 17 30.99 -21.61 20.58
C MET A 17 30.59 -20.13 20.55
N GLY A 18 31.50 -19.21 20.18
CA GLY A 18 31.19 -17.79 20.01
C GLY A 18 30.43 -17.46 18.71
N LEU A 19 30.57 -18.29 17.68
CA LEU A 19 29.89 -18.12 16.39
C LEU A 19 28.46 -18.69 16.36
N LEU A 20 28.06 -19.53 17.33
CA LEU A 20 26.66 -19.99 17.43
C LEU A 20 25.77 -19.09 18.32
N ALA A 21 26.35 -18.31 19.24
CA ALA A 21 25.60 -17.35 20.06
C ALA A 21 25.32 -16.01 19.34
N GLY A 22 26.07 -15.69 18.29
CA GLY A 22 25.86 -14.50 17.46
C GLY A 22 24.69 -14.60 16.46
N TYR A 23 24.19 -15.81 16.20
CA TYR A 23 22.97 -16.03 15.39
C TYR A 23 21.67 -15.95 16.20
N PHE A 24 21.77 -15.72 17.52
CA PHE A 24 20.63 -15.67 18.44
C PHE A 24 20.43 -14.30 19.10
N LEU A 25 20.94 -13.23 18.49
CA LEU A 25 20.29 -11.94 18.66
C LEU A 25 19.13 -11.92 17.67
N PRO A 26 17.85 -11.94 18.10
CA PRO A 26 16.86 -11.28 17.28
C PRO A 26 17.41 -9.88 17.11
N VAL A 27 17.74 -9.51 15.88
CA VAL A 27 17.82 -8.12 15.48
C VAL A 27 16.46 -7.58 15.87
N GLN A 28 16.37 -7.00 17.06
CA GLN A 28 15.27 -6.18 17.49
C GLN A 28 15.46 -4.93 16.65
N SER A 29 15.11 -5.08 15.38
CA SER A 29 14.87 -3.99 14.46
C SER A 29 13.79 -3.21 15.16
N ASP A 30 14.22 -2.09 15.70
CA ASP A 30 13.41 -1.08 16.32
C ASP A 30 12.59 -0.43 15.20
N GLN A 31 11.65 -1.21 14.68
CA GLN A 31 10.52 -0.77 13.89
C GLN A 31 9.39 -1.68 14.32
N GLY A 32 8.59 -1.17 15.27
CA GLY A 32 7.18 -1.52 15.38
C GLY A 32 6.45 -1.11 14.10
N GLU A 33 6.83 -1.72 12.99
CA GLU A 33 5.98 -1.88 11.86
C GLU A 33 5.23 -3.16 12.20
N GLU A 34 4.03 -2.99 12.75
CA GLU A 34 3.02 -4.02 12.69
C GLU A 34 3.11 -4.60 11.29
N ALA A 35 3.51 -5.86 11.18
CA ALA A 35 3.15 -6.64 10.03
C ALA A 35 1.62 -6.57 10.02
N VAL A 36 1.08 -5.60 9.28
CA VAL A 36 -0.33 -5.51 8.96
C VAL A 36 -0.57 -6.79 8.19
N ILE A 37 -0.96 -7.83 8.92
CA ILE A 37 -1.52 -9.02 8.34
C ILE A 37 -2.69 -8.46 7.53
N ASN A 38 -2.51 -8.41 6.21
CA ASN A 38 -3.48 -7.93 5.23
C ASN A 38 -4.69 -8.90 5.17
N THR A 39 -5.22 -9.28 6.33
CA THR A 39 -6.52 -9.90 6.46
C THR A 39 -7.55 -8.81 6.27
N CYS A 40 -8.22 -8.85 5.13
CA CYS A 40 -9.38 -8.02 4.90
C CYS A 40 -10.39 -8.24 6.03
N PRO A 41 -10.85 -7.17 6.71
CA PRO A 41 -11.89 -7.30 7.73
C PRO A 41 -13.17 -7.85 7.10
N ALA A 42 -13.96 -8.59 7.90
CA ALA A 42 -15.23 -9.17 7.44
C ALA A 42 -16.19 -8.13 6.83
N ASN A 43 -16.08 -6.87 7.28
CA ASN A 43 -16.70 -5.71 6.67
C ASN A 43 -15.62 -4.70 6.32
N VAL A 44 -15.49 -4.37 5.04
CA VAL A 44 -14.57 -3.32 4.58
C VAL A 44 -15.12 -1.96 5.01
N THR A 45 -14.29 -1.19 5.70
CA THR A 45 -14.56 0.22 6.02
C THR A 45 -13.95 1.12 4.97
N ASP A 46 -14.38 2.39 4.89
CA ASP A 46 -13.80 3.38 3.98
C ASP A 46 -12.28 3.49 4.14
N LEU A 47 -11.76 3.45 5.38
CA LEU A 47 -10.32 3.51 5.65
C LEU A 47 -9.58 2.26 5.16
N THR A 48 -10.16 1.07 5.38
CA THR A 48 -9.60 -0.18 4.86
C THR A 48 -9.54 -0.16 3.34
N ALA A 49 -10.62 0.26 2.69
CA ALA A 49 -10.67 0.40 1.24
C ALA A 49 -9.62 1.40 0.76
N LEU A 50 -9.45 2.53 1.45
CA LEU A 50 -8.44 3.52 1.07
C LEU A 50 -7.02 2.96 1.15
N ASN A 51 -6.68 2.26 2.22
CA ASN A 51 -5.36 1.63 2.36
C ASN A 51 -5.12 0.59 1.26
N VAL A 52 -6.13 -0.21 0.92
CA VAL A 52 -6.06 -1.17 -0.19
C VAL A 52 -5.83 -0.46 -1.53
N ALA A 53 -6.56 0.63 -1.80
CA ALA A 53 -6.39 1.41 -3.02
C ALA A 53 -4.98 2.02 -3.11
N LEU A 54 -4.48 2.63 -2.02
CA LEU A 54 -3.19 3.30 -1.99
C LEU A 54 -1.99 2.33 -2.04
N ASN A 55 -2.21 1.03 -1.79
CA ASN A 55 -1.19 -0.01 -1.97
C ASN A 55 -1.20 -0.65 -3.36
N ASP A 56 -2.16 -0.33 -4.23
CA ASP A 56 -2.22 -0.86 -5.59
C ASP A 56 -1.30 -0.08 -6.53
N SER A 57 -0.43 -0.79 -7.24
CA SER A 57 0.57 -0.17 -8.11
C SER A 57 -0.04 0.70 -9.21
N ARG A 58 -1.23 0.38 -9.72
CA ARG A 58 -1.90 1.18 -10.78
C ARG A 58 -2.41 2.50 -10.22
N VAL A 59 -2.85 2.48 -8.96
CA VAL A 59 -3.29 3.69 -8.25
C VAL A 59 -2.08 4.54 -7.90
N ILE A 60 -1.01 3.93 -7.37
CA ILE A 60 0.25 4.63 -7.08
C ILE A 60 0.81 5.29 -8.34
N GLU A 61 0.96 4.53 -9.43
CA GLU A 61 1.46 5.03 -10.73
C GLU A 61 0.57 6.16 -11.27
N PHE A 62 -0.75 6.04 -11.14
CA PHE A 62 -1.66 7.11 -11.57
C PHE A 62 -1.50 8.38 -10.75
N LEU A 63 -1.33 8.25 -9.43
CA LEU A 63 -1.18 9.36 -8.49
C LEU A 63 0.24 9.94 -8.49
N GLU A 64 1.21 9.26 -9.11
CA GLU A 64 2.60 9.67 -9.12
C GLU A 64 2.76 11.09 -9.69
N ASN A 65 3.38 11.97 -8.91
CA ASN A 65 3.59 13.38 -9.21
C ASN A 65 2.31 14.23 -9.37
N LYS A 66 1.14 13.73 -8.95
CA LYS A 66 -0.11 14.48 -8.96
C LYS A 66 -0.50 14.91 -7.56
N SER A 67 -0.98 16.14 -7.44
CA SER A 67 -1.58 16.59 -6.19
C SER A 67 -3.00 16.05 -6.11
N ILE A 68 -3.39 15.50 -4.95
CA ILE A 68 -4.76 15.09 -4.68
C ILE A 68 -5.48 16.29 -4.06
N ASP A 69 -6.53 16.77 -4.73
CA ASP A 69 -7.39 17.84 -4.22
C ASP A 69 -8.37 17.30 -3.18
N SER A 70 -9.06 16.21 -3.51
CA SER A 70 -10.00 15.57 -2.60
C SER A 70 -10.17 14.08 -2.86
N ILE A 71 -10.58 13.34 -1.83
CA ILE A 71 -10.94 11.92 -1.90
C ILE A 71 -12.40 11.81 -1.49
N LYS A 72 -13.21 11.13 -2.29
CA LYS A 72 -14.62 10.86 -1.96
C LYS A 72 -14.88 9.35 -1.97
N PHE A 73 -15.77 8.94 -1.08
CA PHE A 73 -16.28 7.58 -1.03
C PHE A 73 -17.71 7.61 -1.57
N SER A 74 -17.94 6.99 -2.72
CA SER A 74 -19.29 6.70 -3.18
C SER A 74 -19.70 5.33 -2.66
N GLY A 75 -20.76 5.34 -1.85
CA GLY A 75 -21.24 4.16 -1.14
C GLY A 75 -21.66 3.04 -2.09
N ILE A 76 -21.39 1.81 -1.62
CA ILE A 76 -21.96 0.51 -1.98
C ILE A 76 -22.70 0.46 -3.33
N GLY A 77 -21.96 0.18 -4.39
CA GLY A 77 -22.56 -0.29 -5.65
C GLY A 77 -22.84 -1.78 -5.56
N PHE A 78 -24.08 -2.19 -5.84
CA PHE A 78 -24.43 -3.60 -6.09
C PHE A 78 -24.01 -3.93 -7.53
N ASP A 79 -22.92 -4.68 -7.69
CA ASP A 79 -22.62 -5.35 -8.96
C ASP A 79 -23.69 -6.43 -9.25
N GLU A 80 -23.81 -6.86 -10.51
CA GLU A 80 -24.70 -7.91 -11.02
C GLU A 80 -24.59 -9.24 -10.24
N ARG A 81 -23.48 -9.41 -9.50
CA ARG A 81 -23.18 -10.55 -8.63
C ARG A 81 -23.45 -10.32 -7.13
N TYR A 82 -24.15 -9.24 -6.75
CA TYR A 82 -24.42 -8.85 -5.35
C TYR A 82 -23.17 -8.63 -4.48
N ASN A 83 -22.03 -8.28 -5.12
CA ASN A 83 -20.83 -7.95 -4.38
C ASN A 83 -20.90 -6.50 -3.91
N TYR A 84 -21.02 -6.32 -2.60
CA TYR A 84 -20.81 -5.04 -1.94
C TYR A 84 -19.43 -4.50 -2.33
N SER A 85 -19.40 -3.29 -2.88
CA SER A 85 -18.16 -2.62 -3.28
C SER A 85 -18.15 -1.15 -2.87
N ILE A 86 -17.04 -0.71 -2.27
CA ILE A 86 -16.78 0.70 -1.99
C ILE A 86 -16.08 1.28 -3.22
N GLN A 87 -16.62 2.38 -3.74
CA GLN A 87 -15.96 3.14 -4.78
C GLN A 87 -15.23 4.33 -4.14
N ILE A 88 -13.93 4.41 -4.40
CA ILE A 88 -13.07 5.51 -3.99
C ILE A 88 -12.80 6.36 -5.23
N GLU A 89 -12.97 7.66 -5.06
CA GLU A 89 -12.82 8.67 -6.09
C GLU A 89 -11.68 9.60 -5.69
N PHE A 90 -10.59 9.57 -6.44
CA PHE A 90 -9.49 10.52 -6.29
C PHE A 90 -9.71 11.68 -7.25
N TYR A 91 -9.87 12.89 -6.71
CA TYR A 91 -9.92 14.13 -7.45
C TYR A 91 -8.54 14.78 -7.36
N LEU A 92 -7.95 15.05 -8.52
CA LEU A 92 -6.60 15.61 -8.61
C LEU A 92 -6.66 17.12 -8.72
N SER A 93 -5.65 17.81 -8.18
CA SER A 93 -5.51 19.26 -8.34
C SER A 93 -4.97 19.65 -9.72
N ASP A 94 -4.68 18.67 -10.60
CA ASP A 94 -4.07 18.91 -11.91
C ASP A 94 -4.89 19.93 -12.69
N SER A 95 -4.30 21.12 -12.73
CA SER A 95 -4.75 22.36 -13.32
C SER A 95 -4.95 22.21 -14.82
N GLU A 96 -6.13 21.74 -15.18
CA GLU A 96 -6.77 22.06 -16.45
C GLU A 96 -7.51 23.42 -16.33
N ALA A 97 -6.93 24.38 -15.61
CA ALA A 97 -7.55 25.68 -15.33
C ALA A 97 -7.97 26.45 -16.60
N ASP A 98 -7.33 26.13 -17.74
CA ASP A 98 -7.62 26.70 -19.05
C ASP A 98 -8.39 25.74 -19.98
N THR A 99 -8.83 24.58 -19.46
CA THR A 99 -9.65 23.64 -20.23
C THR A 99 -11.02 23.49 -19.58
N CYS A 100 -12.06 23.49 -20.39
CA CYS A 100 -13.41 23.25 -19.92
C CYS A 100 -13.71 21.78 -19.64
N LEU A 101 -12.69 21.00 -19.29
CA LEU A 101 -12.82 19.61 -18.95
C LEU A 101 -12.85 19.46 -17.44
N SER A 102 -13.64 18.48 -16.98
CA SER A 102 -13.68 18.09 -15.59
C SER A 102 -12.29 17.58 -15.20
N SER A 103 -11.80 18.04 -14.04
CA SER A 103 -10.58 17.55 -13.40
C SER A 103 -10.38 16.05 -13.65
N PRO A 104 -9.14 15.60 -13.93
CA PRO A 104 -8.84 14.19 -13.99
C PRO A 104 -9.23 13.51 -12.67
N ARG A 105 -9.88 12.36 -12.78
CA ARG A 105 -10.36 11.54 -11.67
C ARG A 105 -9.77 10.13 -11.78
N MET A 106 -9.62 9.43 -10.68
CA MET A 106 -9.42 7.99 -10.66
C MET A 106 -10.51 7.35 -9.83
N PHE A 107 -11.13 6.33 -10.39
CA PHE A 107 -12.12 5.52 -9.69
C PHE A 107 -11.52 4.16 -9.36
N VAL A 108 -11.60 3.77 -8.10
CA VAL A 108 -11.16 2.47 -7.62
C VAL A 108 -12.33 1.80 -6.93
N LYS A 109 -12.69 0.60 -7.39
CA LYS A 109 -13.75 -0.21 -6.77
C LYS A 109 -13.14 -1.37 -6.02
N ILE A 110 -13.45 -1.46 -4.73
CA ILE A 110 -12.94 -2.50 -3.84
C ILE A 110 -14.11 -3.29 -3.29
N ASN A 111 -14.05 -4.61 -3.38
CA ASN A 111 -15.09 -5.47 -2.82
C ASN A 111 -14.88 -5.74 -1.32
N ASN A 112 -15.85 -6.38 -0.68
CA ASN A 112 -15.76 -6.78 0.72
C ASN A 112 -14.61 -7.75 1.06
N SER A 113 -13.91 -8.29 0.06
CA SER A 113 -12.72 -9.13 0.24
C SER A 113 -11.42 -8.35 0.04
N CYS A 114 -11.48 -7.01 0.01
CA CYS A 114 -10.33 -6.12 -0.21
C CYS A 114 -9.65 -6.33 -1.56
N MET A 115 -10.36 -6.89 -2.53
CA MET A 115 -9.86 -7.02 -3.89
C MET A 115 -10.31 -5.82 -4.70
N ILE A 116 -9.38 -5.26 -5.47
CA ILE A 116 -9.68 -4.20 -6.42
C ILE A 116 -10.31 -4.83 -7.66
N TYR A 117 -11.61 -4.61 -7.81
CA TYR A 117 -12.39 -5.08 -8.96
C TYR A 117 -12.10 -4.24 -10.21
N SER A 118 -11.95 -2.93 -10.04
CA SER A 118 -11.60 -2.02 -11.12
C SER A 118 -10.85 -0.81 -10.61
N ALA A 119 -9.94 -0.31 -11.45
CA ALA A 119 -9.15 0.89 -11.24
C ALA A 119 -9.07 1.59 -12.60
N TYR A 120 -9.75 2.73 -12.77
CA TYR A 120 -9.86 3.38 -14.07
C TYR A 120 -9.98 4.90 -13.98
N ARG A 121 -9.42 5.57 -15.00
CA ARG A 121 -9.65 6.99 -15.26
C ARG A 121 -10.91 7.14 -16.11
N PRO A 122 -11.92 7.91 -15.67
CA PRO A 122 -13.05 8.24 -16.54
C PRO A 122 -12.60 9.17 -17.67
N TYR A 123 -13.33 9.16 -18.77
CA TYR A 123 -13.17 10.18 -19.80
C TYR A 123 -13.49 11.56 -19.21
N PRO A 124 -12.66 12.57 -19.49
CA PRO A 124 -12.96 13.93 -19.07
C PRO A 124 -14.28 14.39 -19.70
N SER A 125 -15.14 14.97 -18.90
CA SER A 125 -16.44 15.53 -19.33
C SER A 125 -16.37 17.05 -19.41
N TYR A 126 -17.13 17.67 -20.32
CA TYR A 126 -17.20 19.12 -20.41
C TYR A 126 -17.88 19.72 -19.17
N ILE A 127 -17.32 20.79 -18.59
CA ILE A 127 -17.92 21.56 -17.50
C ILE A 127 -18.93 22.56 -18.10
N PRO A 128 -20.24 22.40 -17.88
CA PRO A 128 -21.25 23.31 -18.42
C PRO A 128 -21.02 24.75 -17.97
N GLY A 129 -21.09 25.70 -18.91
CA GLY A 129 -20.91 27.12 -18.60
C GLY A 129 -19.46 27.60 -18.49
N CYS A 130 -18.49 26.70 -18.59
CA CYS A 130 -17.10 27.08 -18.79
C CYS A 130 -16.94 27.73 -20.18
N LYS A 131 -16.12 28.78 -20.25
CA LYS A 131 -15.72 29.45 -21.50
C LYS A 131 -14.22 29.23 -21.67
N SER A 132 -13.82 28.59 -22.77
CA SER A 132 -12.42 28.40 -23.17
C SER A 132 -11.80 29.69 -23.68
#